data_AF-A0A6N8XP20-F1
#
_entry.id   AF-A0A6N8XP20-F1
#
_cell.length_a   1.000
_cell.length_b   1.000
_cell.length_c   1.000
_cell.angle_alpha   90.00
_cell.angle_beta   90.00
_cell.angle_gamma   90.00
#
_symmetry.space_group_name_H-M   'P 1'
#
loop_
_entity.id
_entity.type
_entity.pdbx_description
1 polymer ?
#
loop_
_entity_poly.entity_id
_entity_poly.type
_entity_poly.pdbx_seq_one_letter_code
_entity_poly.pdbx_strand_id
1 'polypeptide(L)' 'AAGGEWRIAFAFDPVRRALLLVAGDKSGGSGRRFYRELIRKADERFDRHLARLADE' A
#
# COMPACT_ATOMS: atom_id res chain seq x y z
N ALA A 1 5.73 -14.97 -10.48
CA ALA A 1 5.08 -16.18 -11.00
C ALA A 1 4.33 -15.83 -12.28
N ALA A 2 4.47 -16.62 -13.34
CA ALA A 2 3.75 -16.41 -14.58
C ALA A 2 2.24 -16.67 -14.34
N GLY A 3 1.47 -15.60 -14.11
CA GLY A 3 0.02 -15.67 -13.85
C GLY A 3 -0.53 -14.80 -12.70
N GLY A 4 0.31 -14.10 -11.92
CA GLY A 4 -0.16 -13.26 -10.81
C GLY A 4 -0.81 -11.95 -11.28
N GLU A 5 -1.89 -11.52 -10.60
CA GLU A 5 -2.54 -10.21 -10.81
C GLU A 5 -2.04 -9.23 -9.74
N TRP A 6 -0.92 -8.59 -10.00
CA TRP A 6 -0.29 -7.71 -9.00
C TRP A 6 -1.01 -6.37 -8.88
N ARG A 7 -1.17 -5.89 -7.64
CA ARG A 7 -1.62 -4.54 -7.30
C ARG A 7 -0.64 -3.91 -6.32
N ILE A 8 -0.38 -2.63 -6.53
CA ILE A 8 0.51 -1.83 -5.68
C ILE A 8 -0.26 -0.60 -5.22
N ALA A 9 -0.30 -0.36 -3.91
CA ALA A 9 -0.77 0.89 -3.34
C ALA A 9 0.43 1.85 -3.23
N PHE A 10 0.24 3.07 -3.69
CA PHE A 10 1.25 4.12 -3.66
C PHE A 10 0.61 5.45 -3.24
N ALA A 11 1.43 6.36 -2.72
CA ALA A 11 1.01 7.71 -2.36
C ALA A 11 2.15 8.71 -2.57
N PHE A 12 1.80 9.98 -2.67
CA PHE A 12 2.75 11.08 -2.51
C PHE A 12 2.60 11.66 -1.11
N ASP A 13 3.71 11.94 -0.44
CA ASP A 13 3.69 12.65 0.84
C ASP A 13 3.56 14.18 0.64
N PRO A 14 3.36 14.96 1.71
CA PRO A 14 3.21 16.42 1.63
C PRO A 14 4.40 17.15 1.00
N VAL A 15 5.59 16.55 1.04
CA VAL A 15 6.82 17.08 0.42
C VAL A 15 7.08 16.52 -0.98
N ARG A 16 6.05 15.93 -1.59
CA ARG A 16 6.00 15.45 -2.98
C ARG A 16 6.95 14.28 -3.28
N ARG A 17 7.26 13.44 -2.29
CA ARG A 17 7.99 12.19 -2.49
C ARG A 17 7.01 11.05 -2.77
N ALA A 18 7.31 10.21 -3.76
CA ALA A 18 6.52 9.03 -4.08
C ALA A 18 6.90 7.85 -3.16
N LEU A 19 5.90 7.15 -2.63
CA LEU A 19 6.08 5.95 -1.79
C LEU A 19 5.32 4.77 -2.37
N LEU A 20 5.98 3.61 -2.44
CA LEU A 20 5.31 2.32 -2.64
C LEU A 20 5.00 1.74 -1.26
N LEU A 21 3.71 1.65 -0.92
CA LEU A 21 3.28 1.29 0.42
C LEU A 21 3.15 -0.22 0.59
N VAL A 22 2.53 -0.90 -0.38
CA VAL A 22 2.34 -2.36 -0.34
C VAL A 22 2.08 -2.90 -1.74
N ALA A 23 2.62 -4.08 -2.02
CA ALA A 23 2.29 -4.88 -3.20
C ALA A 23 1.65 -6.21 -2.77
N GLY A 24 0.70 -6.70 -3.57
CA GLY A 24 0.07 -8.00 -3.35
C GLY A 24 -0.40 -8.62 -4.65
N ASP A 25 -0.37 -9.95 -4.69
CA ASP A 25 -0.96 -10.74 -5.77
C ASP A 25 -2.44 -10.98 -5.44
N LYS A 26 -3.32 -10.48 -6.30
CA LYS A 26 -4.78 -10.63 -6.18
C LYS A 26 -5.27 -11.99 -6.68
N SER A 27 -4.40 -12.78 -7.31
CA SER A 27 -4.75 -14.10 -7.83
C SER A 27 -5.13 -15.06 -6.68
N GLY A 28 -6.14 -15.91 -6.90
CA GLY A 28 -6.43 -17.05 -6.03
C GLY A 28 -7.30 -16.81 -4.79
N GLY A 29 -7.90 -15.62 -4.59
CA GLY A 29 -8.72 -15.34 -3.40
C GLY A 29 -9.93 -14.41 -3.60
N SER A 30 -10.67 -14.17 -2.52
CA SER A 30 -11.76 -13.17 -2.51
C SER A 30 -11.19 -11.77 -2.72
N GLY A 31 -11.49 -11.17 -3.87
CA GLY A 31 -11.05 -9.81 -4.20
C GLY A 31 -11.42 -8.76 -3.13
N ARG A 32 -12.57 -8.94 -2.46
CA ARG A 32 -12.99 -8.06 -1.36
C ARG A 32 -12.05 -8.15 -0.16
N ARG A 33 -11.64 -9.37 0.23
CA ARG A 33 -10.67 -9.58 1.32
C ARG A 33 -9.31 -9.03 0.93
N PHE A 34 -8.88 -9.28 -0.30
CA PHE A 34 -7.62 -8.76 -0.84
C PHE A 34 -7.55 -7.23 -0.70
N TYR A 35 -8.53 -6.50 -1.23
CA TYR A 35 -8.51 -5.03 -1.15
C TYR A 35 -8.60 -4.52 0.29
N ARG A 36 -9.39 -5.16 1.15
CA ARG A 36 -9.45 -4.78 2.58
C ARG A 36 -8.08 -4.89 3.24
N GLU A 37 -7.36 -5.98 3.00
CA GLU A 37 -6.02 -6.19 3.57
C GLU A 37 -4.96 -5.29 2.92
N LEU A 38 -5.03 -5.07 1.62
CA LEU A 38 -4.12 -4.17 0.88
C LEU A 38 -4.27 -2.73 1.38
N ILE A 39 -5.50 -2.22 1.46
CA ILE A 39 -5.80 -0.85 1.92
C ILE A 39 -5.36 -0.68 3.38
N ARG A 40 -5.78 -1.58 4.28
CA ARG A 40 -5.39 -1.51 5.70
C ARG A 40 -3.87 -1.42 5.87
N LYS A 41 -3.10 -2.24 5.14
CA LYS A 41 -1.63 -2.21 5.20
C LYS A 41 -1.05 -0.92 4.61
N ALA A 42 -1.67 -0.37 3.57
CA ALA A 42 -1.23 0.88 2.97
C ALA A 42 -1.43 2.05 3.94
N ASP A 43 -2.61 2.15 4.55
CA ASP A 43 -2.97 3.20 5.50
C ASP A 43 -2.03 3.18 6.71
N GLU A 44 -1.85 2.02 7.37
CA GLU A 44 -0.94 1.86 8.52
C GLU A 44 0.51 2.26 8.22
N ARG A 45 0.96 2.06 6.98
CA ARG A 45 2.32 2.41 6.55
C ARG A 45 2.44 3.88 6.22
N PHE A 46 1.41 4.46 5.61
CA PHE A 46 1.39 5.88 5.27
C PHE A 46 1.25 6.75 6.51
N ASP A 47 0.37 6.40 7.45
CA ASP A 47 0.23 7.11 8.74
C ASP A 47 1.56 7.15 9.51
N ARG A 48 2.27 6.02 9.53
CA ARG A 48 3.59 5.94 10.16
C ARG A 48 4.65 6.78 9.42
N HIS A 49 4.56 6.88 8.10
CA HIS A 49 5.43 7.76 7.32
C HIS A 49 5.17 9.22 7.66
N LEU A 50 3.90 9.63 7.68
CA LEU A 50 3.50 10.99 8.03
C LEU A 50 3.89 11.37 9.45
N ALA A 51 3.75 10.46 10.42
CA ALA A 51 4.17 10.70 11.79
C ALA A 51 5.69 10.99 11.86
N ARG A 52 6.52 10.18 11.20
CA ARG A 52 7.97 10.43 11.16
C ARG A 52 8.32 11.74 10.45
N LEU A 53 7.62 12.04 9.35
CA LEU A 53 7.85 13.28 8.59
C LEU A 53 7.49 14.53 9.39
N ALA A 54 6.55 14.44 10.34
CA ALA A 54 6.16 15.55 11.21
C ALA A 54 7.16 15.77 12.36
N ASP A 55 7.95 14.76 12.72
CA ASP A 55 9.02 14.83 13.72
C ASP A 55 10.36 15.34 13.12
N GLU A 56 10.45 15.45 11.79
CA GLU A 56 11.58 16.02 11.02
C GLU A 56 11.47 17.56 10.89
#